data_AF-K1Y5W3-F1
#
_entry.id   AF-K1Y5W3-F1
#
_cell.length_a   1.000
_cell.length_b   1.000
_cell.length_c   1.000
_cell.angle_alpha   90.00
_cell.angle_beta   90.00
_cell.angle_gamma   90.00
#
_symmetry.space_group_name_H-M   'P 1'
#
loop_
_entity.id
_entity.type
_entity.pdbx_description
1 polymer ?
#
loop_
_entity_poly.entity_id
_entity_poly.type
_entity_poly.pdbx_seq_one_letter_code
_entity_poly.pdbx_strand_id
1 'polypeptide(L)'
;MQDILLSISLSTLVGFLLAVPALIMEAFGRKRNNLPVLLEVRAFWGKDLKHKEVFAFGLLVHLLHCMLFGALYPFVADIDFVKQYLPVYGIASIIVFAIAFYFAEGIVTEVVGLGAFWKKEDKNAWMESIISTLILAFLFWLAVQYYQPYYFTGI
;
A
#
# COMPACT_ATOMS: atom_id res chain seq x y z
N MET A 1 16.17 12.65 6.10
CA MET A 1 16.09 11.41 6.92
C MET A 1 14.87 11.41 7.83
N GLN A 2 14.55 12.51 8.52
CA GLN A 2 13.33 12.64 9.34
C GLN A 2 12.05 12.48 8.50
N ASP A 3 12.00 13.08 7.31
CA ASP A 3 10.85 13.00 6.39
C ASP A 3 10.57 11.57 5.91
N ILE A 4 11.62 10.76 5.72
CA ILE A 4 11.51 9.35 5.34
C ILE A 4 10.89 8.55 6.47
N LEU A 5 11.42 8.71 7.70
CA LEU A 5 10.88 8.02 8.88
C LEU A 5 9.43 8.41 9.15
N LEU A 6 9.09 9.69 9.01
CA LEU A 6 7.73 10.18 9.17
C LEU A 6 6.81 9.61 8.08
N SER A 7 7.23 9.66 6.81
CA SER A 7 6.48 9.11 5.67
C SER A 7 6.23 7.60 5.82
N ILE A 8 7.25 6.83 6.22
CA ILE A 8 7.14 5.41 6.55
C ILE A 8 6.11 5.20 7.66
N SER A 9 6.22 5.96 8.75
CA SER A 9 5.36 5.82 9.93
C SER A 9 3.91 6.13 9.58
N LEU A 10 3.67 7.23 8.85
CA LEU A 10 2.33 7.63 8.43
C LEU A 10 1.71 6.63 7.47
N SER A 11 2.43 6.18 6.45
CA SER A 11 1.91 5.22 5.49
C SER A 11 1.63 3.86 6.15
N THR A 12 2.53 3.39 7.03
CA THR A 12 2.33 2.15 7.79
C THR A 12 1.13 2.27 8.75
N LEU A 13 0.96 3.41 9.43
CA LEU A 13 -0.19 3.66 10.31
C LEU A 13 -1.50 3.66 9.52
N VAL A 14 -1.56 4.35 8.37
CA VAL A 14 -2.72 4.33 7.47
C VAL A 14 -3.01 2.90 7.02
N GLY A 15 -1.98 2.16 6.59
CA GLY A 15 -2.10 0.75 6.23
C GLY A 15 -2.67 -0.10 7.36
N PHE A 16 -2.17 0.07 8.58
CA PHE A 16 -2.68 -0.63 9.75
C PHE A 16 -4.15 -0.31 10.02
N LEU A 17 -4.55 0.96 9.95
CA LEU A 17 -5.94 1.38 10.13
C LEU A 17 -6.86 0.77 9.06
N LEU A 18 -6.41 0.71 7.82
CA LEU A 18 -7.14 0.04 6.73
C LEU A 18 -7.30 -1.47 6.97
N ALA A 19 -6.34 -2.10 7.66
CA ALA A 19 -6.41 -3.52 8.00
C ALA A 19 -7.32 -3.84 9.20
N VAL A 20 -7.71 -2.85 10.01
CA VAL A 20 -8.53 -3.05 11.23
C VAL A 20 -9.83 -3.83 10.98
N PRO A 21 -10.65 -3.52 9.96
CA PRO A 21 -11.87 -4.29 9.70
C PRO A 21 -11.60 -5.78 9.47
N ALA A 22 -10.51 -6.10 8.78
CA ALA A 22 -10.10 -7.49 8.54
C ALA A 22 -9.58 -8.17 9.81
N LEU A 23 -8.79 -7.45 10.64
CA LEU A 23 -8.35 -7.93 11.96
C LEU A 23 -9.54 -8.25 12.88
N ILE A 24 -10.54 -7.38 12.91
CA ILE A 24 -11.77 -7.56 13.68
C ILE A 24 -12.49 -8.82 13.20
N MET A 25 -12.72 -8.97 11.90
CA MET A 25 -13.43 -10.16 11.40
C MET A 25 -12.69 -11.47 11.69
N GLU A 26 -11.36 -11.49 11.57
CA GLU A 26 -10.54 -12.64 11.93
C GLU A 26 -10.67 -12.97 13.43
N ALA A 27 -10.57 -11.96 14.31
CA ALA A 27 -10.70 -12.14 15.76
C ALA A 27 -12.07 -12.69 16.19
N PHE A 28 -13.14 -12.32 15.47
CA PHE A 28 -14.49 -12.81 15.72
C PHE A 28 -14.85 -14.06 14.92
N GLY A 29 -13.91 -14.67 14.18
CA GLY A 29 -14.15 -15.87 13.39
C GLY A 29 -15.19 -15.71 12.28
N ARG A 30 -15.40 -14.47 11.80
CA ARG A 30 -16.35 -14.19 10.70
C ARG A 30 -15.66 -14.43 9.36
N LYS A 31 -16.35 -15.13 8.46
CA LYS A 31 -15.84 -15.34 7.09
C LYS A 31 -15.57 -14.01 6.40
N ARG A 32 -14.36 -13.89 5.89
CA ARG A 32 -13.81 -12.73 5.19
C ARG A 32 -14.30 -12.66 3.74
N ASN A 33 -15.61 -12.72 3.54
CA ASN A 33 -16.15 -12.65 2.18
C ASN A 33 -15.93 -11.23 1.64
N ASN A 34 -14.98 -11.08 0.72
CA ASN A 34 -14.82 -9.93 -0.18
C ASN A 34 -14.50 -8.59 0.50
N LEU A 35 -13.67 -8.56 1.55
CA LEU A 35 -13.09 -7.28 1.98
C LEU A 35 -11.96 -6.91 1.02
N PRO A 36 -12.07 -5.79 0.28
CA PRO A 36 -11.12 -5.42 -0.77
C PRO A 36 -9.72 -5.03 -0.25
N VAL A 37 -9.49 -5.11 1.08
CA VAL A 37 -8.39 -4.40 1.75
C VAL A 37 -7.21 -5.30 2.13
N LEU A 38 -7.36 -6.63 2.22
CA LEU A 38 -6.17 -7.50 2.28
C LEU A 38 -6.30 -8.62 1.27
N LEU A 39 -5.32 -8.68 0.38
CA LEU A 39 -5.09 -9.78 -0.56
C LEU A 39 -5.04 -11.11 0.20
N GLU A 40 -5.85 -12.07 -0.26
CA GLU A 40 -5.78 -13.45 0.20
C GLU A 40 -4.73 -14.19 -0.63
N VAL A 41 -3.52 -14.36 -0.09
CA VAL A 41 -2.50 -15.20 -0.72
C VAL A 41 -2.75 -16.64 -0.29
N ARG A 42 -3.35 -17.46 -1.15
CA ARG A 42 -3.74 -18.84 -0.79
C ARG A 42 -2.59 -19.83 -0.93
N ALA A 43 -1.72 -19.57 -1.88
CA ALA A 43 -0.51 -20.34 -2.08
C ALA A 43 0.70 -19.40 -2.22
N PHE A 44 1.80 -19.76 -1.59
CA PHE A 44 3.07 -19.08 -1.79
C PHE A 44 4.13 -20.12 -2.16
N TRP A 45 4.80 -19.92 -3.30
CA TRP A 45 5.81 -20.85 -3.81
C TRP A 45 5.34 -22.30 -3.95
N GLY A 46 4.09 -22.49 -4.39
CA GLY A 46 3.52 -23.84 -4.64
C GLY A 46 3.17 -24.62 -3.37
N LYS A 47 3.15 -23.98 -2.19
CA LYS A 47 2.58 -24.55 -0.97
C LYS A 47 1.30 -23.83 -0.58
N ASP A 48 0.27 -24.60 -0.29
CA ASP A 48 -0.98 -24.09 0.25
C ASP A 48 -0.79 -23.67 1.71
N LEU A 49 -1.26 -22.47 2.05
CA LEU A 49 -1.20 -21.92 3.40
C LEU A 49 -2.46 -22.32 4.19
N LYS A 50 -2.31 -22.58 5.49
CA LYS A 50 -3.46 -22.74 6.40
C LYS A 50 -4.18 -21.40 6.56
N HIS A 51 -5.47 -21.43 6.93
CA HIS A 51 -6.29 -20.22 7.07
C HIS A 51 -5.63 -19.11 7.93
N LYS A 52 -5.07 -19.46 9.09
CA LYS A 52 -4.35 -18.51 9.96
C LYS A 52 -3.06 -17.97 9.34
N GLU A 53 -2.39 -18.79 8.53
CA GLU A 53 -1.15 -18.41 7.83
C GLU A 53 -1.46 -17.46 6.68
N VAL A 54 -2.55 -17.70 5.94
CA VAL A 54 -3.07 -16.79 4.89
C VAL A 54 -3.33 -15.41 5.48
N PHE A 55 -4.04 -15.33 6.62
CA PHE A 55 -4.33 -14.06 7.26
C PHE A 55 -3.06 -13.33 7.72
N ALA A 56 -2.20 -14.02 8.48
CA ALA A 56 -0.97 -13.41 9.00
C ALA A 56 -0.03 -12.96 7.87
N PHE A 57 0.11 -13.77 6.82
CA PHE A 57 0.93 -13.43 5.67
C PHE A 57 0.34 -12.28 4.86
N GLY A 58 -0.98 -12.29 4.58
CA GLY A 58 -1.65 -11.20 3.88
C GLY A 58 -1.55 -9.88 4.64
N LEU A 59 -1.71 -9.90 5.96
CA LEU A 59 -1.51 -8.72 6.82
C LEU A 59 -0.06 -8.23 6.77
N LEU A 60 0.92 -9.13 6.85
CA LEU A 60 2.34 -8.77 6.76
C LEU A 60 2.67 -8.13 5.42
N VAL A 61 2.24 -8.74 4.31
CA VAL A 61 2.44 -8.21 2.95
C VAL A 61 1.79 -6.83 2.81
N HIS A 62 0.58 -6.65 3.32
CA HIS A 62 -0.12 -5.36 3.32
C HIS A 62 0.66 -4.28 4.08
N LEU A 63 1.12 -4.57 5.30
CA LEU A 63 1.90 -3.63 6.09
C LEU A 63 3.24 -3.31 5.44
N LEU A 64 3.93 -4.30 4.88
CA LEU A 64 5.16 -4.09 4.12
C LEU A 64 4.92 -3.26 2.85
N HIS A 65 3.81 -3.49 2.15
CA HIS A 65 3.43 -2.71 0.98
C HIS A 65 3.18 -1.24 1.33
N CYS A 66 2.43 -0.96 2.40
CA CYS A 66 2.22 0.41 2.89
C CYS A 66 3.54 1.04 3.37
N MET A 67 4.37 0.29 4.09
CA MET A 67 5.69 0.76 4.52
C MET A 67 6.56 1.14 3.31
N LEU A 68 6.60 0.30 2.27
CA LEU A 68 7.34 0.57 1.04
C LEU A 68 6.80 1.79 0.30
N PHE A 69 5.48 1.96 0.23
CA PHE A 69 4.85 3.15 -0.34
C PHE A 69 5.38 4.43 0.35
N GLY A 70 5.31 4.47 1.69
CA GLY A 70 5.82 5.59 2.49
C GLY A 70 7.33 5.76 2.42
N ALA A 71 8.10 4.68 2.28
CA ALA A 71 9.55 4.73 2.15
C ALA A 71 9.99 5.32 0.81
N LEU A 72 9.31 4.96 -0.28
CA LEU A 72 9.71 5.32 -1.64
C LEU A 72 9.23 6.71 -2.07
N TYR A 73 8.08 7.17 -1.58
CA TYR A 73 7.53 8.47 -1.99
C TYR A 73 8.51 9.63 -1.79
N PRO A 74 9.20 9.80 -0.64
CA PRO A 74 10.15 10.90 -0.45
C PRO A 74 11.28 10.92 -1.48
N PHE A 75 11.78 9.75 -1.90
CA PHE A 75 12.82 9.69 -2.95
C PHE A 75 12.28 10.12 -4.30
N VAL A 76 11.06 9.71 -4.65
CA VAL A 76 10.42 10.13 -5.92
C VAL A 76 10.09 11.62 -5.89
N ALA A 77 9.62 12.13 -4.76
CA ALA A 77 9.35 13.55 -4.56
C ALA A 77 10.62 14.41 -4.58
N ASP A 78 11.80 13.79 -4.34
CA ASP A 78 13.09 14.47 -4.41
C ASP A 78 13.68 14.57 -5.83
N ILE A 79 13.15 13.80 -6.80
CA ILE A 79 13.59 13.82 -8.21
C ILE A 79 13.27 15.19 -8.83
N ASP A 80 14.28 15.82 -9.47
CA ASP A 80 14.17 17.16 -10.06
C ASP A 80 12.97 17.32 -11.00
N PHE A 81 12.71 16.31 -11.83
CA PHE A 81 11.53 16.28 -12.70
C PHE A 81 10.23 16.40 -11.90
N VAL A 82 10.08 15.64 -10.81
CA VAL A 82 8.85 15.67 -9.99
C VAL A 82 8.71 17.02 -9.29
N LYS A 83 9.80 17.54 -8.71
CA LYS A 83 9.82 18.87 -8.07
C LYS A 83 9.44 20.00 -9.02
N GLN A 84 9.88 19.93 -10.27
CA GLN A 84 9.64 20.99 -11.26
C GLN A 84 8.18 21.02 -11.73
N TYR A 85 7.52 19.87 -11.84
CA TYR A 85 6.19 19.76 -12.46
C TYR A 85 5.05 19.55 -11.47
N LEU A 86 5.31 19.07 -10.25
CA LEU A 86 4.28 18.75 -9.26
C LEU A 86 4.68 19.24 -7.87
N PRO A 87 3.74 19.79 -7.08
CA PRO A 87 4.00 20.14 -5.69
C PRO A 87 4.42 18.90 -4.88
N VAL A 88 5.55 19.01 -4.17
CA VAL A 88 6.03 18.00 -3.22
C VAL A 88 4.94 17.80 -2.17
N TYR A 89 4.56 16.55 -1.90
CA TYR A 89 3.43 16.19 -1.02
C TYR A 89 2.05 16.71 -1.43
N GLY A 90 1.92 17.26 -2.64
CA GLY A 90 0.63 17.58 -3.24
C GLY A 90 -0.17 16.32 -3.61
N ILE A 91 -1.49 16.43 -3.62
CA ILE A 91 -2.37 15.30 -3.97
C ILE A 91 -2.07 14.74 -5.37
N ALA A 92 -1.75 15.61 -6.33
CA ALA A 92 -1.41 15.20 -7.70
C ALA A 92 -0.11 14.38 -7.76
N SER A 93 0.95 14.80 -7.04
CA SER A 93 2.21 14.04 -7.01
C SER A 93 2.05 12.68 -6.34
N ILE A 94 1.25 12.61 -5.26
CA ILE A 94 0.94 11.37 -4.56
C ILE A 94 0.11 10.42 -5.43
N ILE A 95 -0.89 10.92 -6.17
CA ILE A 95 -1.69 10.09 -7.09
C ILE A 95 -0.82 9.55 -8.24
N VAL A 96 0.00 10.39 -8.87
CA VAL A 96 0.90 9.95 -9.95
C VAL A 96 1.87 8.88 -9.43
N PHE A 97 2.45 9.09 -8.25
CA PHE A 97 3.28 8.10 -7.59
C PHE A 97 2.52 6.80 -7.31
N ALA A 98 1.30 6.88 -6.81
CA ALA A 98 0.47 5.71 -6.50
C ALA A 98 0.18 4.86 -7.74
N ILE A 99 -0.12 5.51 -8.87
CA ILE A 99 -0.31 4.83 -10.15
C ILE A 99 0.99 4.15 -10.61
N ALA A 100 2.12 4.85 -10.54
CA ALA A 100 3.41 4.27 -10.90
C ALA A 100 3.79 3.09 -9.99
N PHE A 101 3.53 3.22 -8.69
CA PHE A 101 3.77 2.17 -7.68
C PHE A 101 2.90 0.94 -7.94
N TYR A 102 1.62 1.12 -8.28
CA TYR A 102 0.73 0.03 -8.71
C TYR A 102 1.25 -0.70 -9.96
N PHE A 103 1.75 0.01 -10.97
CA PHE A 103 2.36 -0.64 -12.13
C PHE A 103 3.65 -1.41 -11.77
N ALA A 104 4.48 -0.86 -10.88
CA ALA A 104 5.65 -1.56 -10.38
C ALA A 104 5.27 -2.85 -9.61
N GLU A 105 4.23 -2.79 -8.78
CA GLU A 105 3.65 -3.97 -8.12
C GLU A 105 3.19 -5.02 -9.14
N GLY A 106 2.54 -4.60 -10.23
CA GLY A 106 2.14 -5.49 -11.32
C GLY A 106 3.31 -6.28 -11.92
N ILE A 107 4.49 -5.66 -12.04
CA ILE A 107 5.71 -6.33 -12.50
C ILE A 107 6.24 -7.29 -11.43
N VAL A 108 6.32 -6.85 -10.17
CA VAL A 108 6.80 -7.68 -9.06
C VAL A 108 5.94 -8.94 -8.91
N THR A 109 4.62 -8.80 -8.96
CA THR A 109 3.65 -9.90 -8.81
C THR A 109 3.76 -10.95 -9.92
N GLU A 110 4.03 -10.53 -11.15
CA GLU A 110 4.34 -11.45 -12.25
C GLU A 110 5.64 -12.21 -11.99
N VAL A 111 6.71 -11.50 -11.60
CA VAL A 111 8.04 -12.09 -11.35
C VAL A 111 8.01 -13.14 -10.23
N VAL A 112 7.24 -12.90 -9.16
CA VAL A 112 7.09 -13.86 -8.06
C VAL A 112 6.09 -14.99 -8.36
N GLY A 113 5.51 -15.00 -9.56
CA GLY A 113 4.65 -16.09 -10.03
C GLY A 113 3.18 -16.00 -9.65
N LEU A 114 2.75 -14.91 -8.99
CA LEU A 114 1.36 -14.63 -8.57
C LEU A 114 0.49 -14.08 -9.71
N GLY A 115 1.11 -13.88 -10.88
CA GLY A 115 0.50 -13.28 -12.07
C GLY A 115 0.41 -11.77 -11.95
N ALA A 116 0.49 -11.09 -13.09
CA ALA A 116 0.44 -9.65 -13.18
C ALA A 116 -0.80 -9.10 -12.47
N PHE A 117 -0.57 -8.21 -11.51
CA PHE A 117 -1.63 -7.62 -10.68
C PHE A 117 -2.48 -8.68 -9.96
N TRP A 118 -1.82 -9.73 -9.45
CA TRP A 118 -2.43 -10.80 -8.65
C TRP A 118 -3.49 -11.64 -9.37
N LYS A 119 -3.53 -11.59 -10.71
CA LYS A 119 -4.58 -12.24 -11.52
C LYS A 119 -4.66 -13.77 -11.40
N LYS A 120 -3.62 -14.45 -10.89
CA LYS A 120 -3.69 -15.90 -10.64
C LYS A 120 -4.42 -16.25 -9.34
N GLU A 121 -4.50 -15.31 -8.39
CA GLU A 121 -5.23 -15.50 -7.13
C GLU A 121 -6.71 -15.15 -7.29
N ASP A 122 -7.04 -14.02 -7.93
CA ASP A 122 -8.42 -13.62 -8.24
C ASP A 122 -8.48 -12.79 -9.54
N LYS A 123 -9.52 -12.99 -10.35
CA LYS A 123 -9.75 -12.28 -11.62
C LYS A 123 -9.92 -10.76 -11.43
N ASN A 124 -10.43 -10.34 -10.28
CA ASN A 124 -10.70 -8.95 -9.90
C ASN A 124 -9.61 -8.35 -8.99
N ALA A 125 -8.58 -9.12 -8.62
CA ALA A 125 -7.53 -8.65 -7.70
C ALA A 125 -6.83 -7.38 -8.20
N TRP A 126 -6.68 -7.22 -9.51
CA TRP A 126 -6.10 -6.02 -10.12
C TRP A 126 -6.91 -4.75 -9.78
N MET A 127 -8.24 -4.85 -9.78
CA MET A 127 -9.15 -3.74 -9.51
C MET A 127 -9.15 -3.41 -8.00
N GLU A 128 -9.16 -4.44 -7.16
CA GLU A 128 -9.06 -4.27 -5.71
C GLU A 128 -7.71 -3.66 -5.30
N SER A 129 -6.62 -4.09 -5.93
CA SER A 129 -5.27 -3.55 -5.74
C SER A 129 -5.20 -2.07 -6.11
N ILE A 130 -5.61 -1.67 -7.32
CA ILE A 130 -5.55 -0.23 -7.70
C ILE A 130 -6.43 0.65 -6.82
N ILE A 131 -7.63 0.19 -6.47
CA ILE A 131 -8.53 0.94 -5.57
C ILE A 131 -7.88 1.08 -4.18
N SER A 132 -7.31 0.01 -3.65
CA SER A 132 -6.63 0.01 -2.35
C SER A 132 -5.41 0.93 -2.36
N THR A 133 -4.60 0.91 -3.43
CA THR A 133 -3.45 1.80 -3.58
C THR A 133 -3.89 3.27 -3.66
N LEU A 134 -4.99 3.57 -4.35
CA LEU A 134 -5.53 4.93 -4.43
C LEU A 134 -6.12 5.40 -3.09
N ILE A 135 -6.80 4.52 -2.34
CA ILE A 135 -7.27 4.81 -0.98
C ILE A 135 -6.09 5.08 -0.05
N LEU A 136 -5.06 4.24 -0.10
CA LEU A 136 -3.82 4.43 0.64
C LEU A 136 -3.19 5.79 0.32
N ALA A 137 -3.07 6.12 -0.97
CA ALA A 137 -2.52 7.38 -1.44
C ALA A 137 -3.30 8.60 -0.92
N PHE A 138 -4.63 8.55 -0.99
CA PHE A 138 -5.50 9.62 -0.51
C PHE A 138 -5.40 9.81 1.01
N LEU A 139 -5.46 8.72 1.78
CA LEU A 139 -5.34 8.78 3.24
C LEU A 139 -3.92 9.18 3.69
N PHE A 140 -2.89 8.73 2.97
CA PHE A 140 -1.52 9.16 3.18
C PHE A 140 -1.37 10.67 2.94
N TRP A 141 -1.95 11.19 1.86
CA TRP A 141 -1.97 12.63 1.60
C TRP A 141 -2.66 13.40 2.74
N LEU A 142 -3.84 12.95 3.20
CA LEU A 142 -4.51 13.58 4.35
C LEU A 142 -3.64 13.57 5.61
N ALA A 143 -2.99 12.44 5.90
CA ALA A 143 -2.07 12.33 7.02
C ALA A 143 -0.91 13.32 6.88
N VAL A 144 -0.27 13.38 5.71
CA VAL A 144 0.80 14.35 5.45
C VAL A 144 0.32 15.78 5.61
N GLN A 145 -0.84 16.16 5.06
CA GLN A 145 -1.38 17.53 5.19
C GLN A 145 -1.62 17.93 6.65
N TYR A 146 -2.02 16.99 7.50
CA TYR A 146 -2.17 17.24 8.94
C TYR A 146 -0.83 17.57 9.62
N TYR A 147 0.27 16.95 9.20
CA TYR A 147 1.62 17.17 9.75
C TYR A 147 2.47 18.20 8.98
N GLN A 148 2.05 18.62 7.78
CA GLN A 148 2.75 19.56 6.92
C GLN A 148 2.98 20.96 7.51
N PRO A 149 2.16 21.56 8.39
CA PRO A 149 2.51 22.89 8.90
C PRO A 149 3.75 22.90 9.81
N TYR A 150 4.30 21.75 10.22
CA TYR A 150 5.41 21.67 11.18
C TYR A 150 6.60 20.78 10.79
N TYR A 151 6.42 19.80 9.89
CA TYR A 151 7.44 18.75 9.68
C TYR A 151 7.86 18.49 8.23
N PHE A 152 7.17 19.07 7.24
CA PHE A 152 7.46 18.85 5.80
C PHE A 152 7.77 20.15 5.04
N THR A 153 7.93 21.27 5.75
CA THR A 153 8.26 22.61 5.21
C THR A 153 9.78 22.88 5.22
N GLY A 154 10.60 21.84 5.06
CA GLY A 154 12.06 21.98 4.94
C GLY A 154 12.53 22.58 3.60
N ILE A 155 11.87 23.65 3.14
CA ILE A 155 12.36 24.61 2.15
C ILE A 155 12.37 25.98 2.82
#